data_AF-A0A9D6X8S8-F1
#
_entry.id   AF-A0A9D6X8S8-F1
#
_cell.length_a   1.000
_cell.length_b   1.000
_cell.length_c   1.000
_cell.angle_alpha   90.00
_cell.angle_beta   90.00
_cell.angle_gamma   90.00
#
_symmetry.space_group_name_H-M   'P 1'
#
loop_
_entity.id
_entity.type
_entity.pdbx_description
1 polymer ?
#
loop_
_entity_poly.entity_id
_entity_poly.type
_entity_poly.pdbx_seq_one_letter_code
_entity_poly.pdbx_strand_id
1 'polypeptide(L)'
;MELADLLAHPDQYDKQAVAVAGEVTNLQLATNREGQSAYGFLLKASGGTVKVIGLGRTIVRDGEQVVVEGIFNRLRQGGRAVVLNEIKADLVRPLARLTPDLVG
;
A
#
# COMPACT_ATOMS: atom_id res chain seq x y z
N MET A 1 -5.58 6.25 -9.02
CA MET A 1 -4.47 6.36 -9.99
C MET A 1 -3.80 5.00 -10.14
N GLU A 2 -2.98 4.81 -11.17
CA GLU A 2 -2.23 3.55 -11.35
C GLU A 2 -0.96 3.53 -10.51
N LEU A 3 -0.57 2.35 -10.01
CA LEU A 3 0.67 2.18 -9.28
C LEU A 3 1.91 2.45 -10.16
N ALA A 4 1.83 2.17 -11.46
CA ALA A 4 2.93 2.43 -12.39
C ALA A 4 3.28 3.93 -12.48
N ASP A 5 2.27 4.79 -12.52
CA ASP A 5 2.44 6.25 -12.55
C ASP A 5 3.10 6.76 -11.26
N LEU A 6 2.63 6.28 -10.10
CA LEU A 6 3.22 6.57 -8.79
C LEU A 6 4.71 6.19 -8.73
N LEU A 7 5.07 5.03 -9.28
CA LEU A 7 6.45 4.51 -9.27
C LEU A 7 7.34 5.16 -10.33
N ALA A 8 6.77 5.67 -11.43
CA ALA A 8 7.51 6.41 -12.46
C ALA A 8 7.86 7.84 -12.02
N HIS A 9 7.04 8.45 -11.15
CA HIS A 9 7.20 9.82 -10.68
C HIS A 9 7.25 9.97 -9.15
N PRO A 10 8.07 9.18 -8.43
CA PRO A 10 7.99 9.08 -6.97
C PRO A 10 8.39 10.36 -6.24
N ASP A 11 9.20 11.23 -6.86
CA ASP A 11 9.56 12.53 -6.28
C ASP A 11 8.39 13.53 -6.29
N GLN A 12 7.43 13.39 -7.22
CA GLN A 12 6.24 14.26 -7.28
C GLN A 12 5.20 13.88 -6.23
N TYR A 13 5.18 12.61 -5.84
CA TYR A 13 4.22 12.06 -4.89
C TYR A 13 4.79 11.92 -3.47
N ASP A 14 6.05 12.26 -3.23
CA ASP A 14 6.62 12.20 -1.88
C ASP A 14 5.80 13.09 -0.92
N LYS A 15 5.35 12.47 0.17
CA LYS A 15 4.46 13.04 1.21
C LYS A 15 3.08 13.46 0.70
N GLN A 16 2.68 13.02 -0.49
CA GLN A 16 1.35 13.29 -1.04
C GLN A 16 0.36 12.18 -0.68
N ALA A 17 -0.92 12.56 -0.61
CA ALA A 17 -2.02 11.62 -0.54
C ALA A 17 -2.16 10.89 -1.89
N VAL A 18 -2.31 9.57 -1.84
CA VAL A 18 -2.44 8.70 -3.02
C VAL A 18 -3.56 7.68 -2.83
N ALA A 19 -4.13 7.23 -3.95
CA ALA A 19 -5.10 6.14 -3.99
C ALA A 19 -4.75 5.19 -5.15
N VAL A 20 -4.20 4.02 -4.83
CA VAL A 20 -3.67 3.06 -5.80
C VAL A 20 -4.27 1.67 -5.62
N ALA A 21 -4.47 0.98 -6.73
CA ALA A 21 -4.96 -0.40 -6.74
C ALA A 21 -3.82 -1.39 -7.04
N GLY A 22 -3.93 -2.60 -6.49
CA GLY A 22 -2.99 -3.69 -6.75
C GLY A 22 -3.27 -4.92 -5.90
N GLU A 23 -2.43 -5.92 -6.08
CA GLU A 23 -2.53 -7.22 -5.42
C GLU A 23 -1.74 -7.21 -4.11
N VAL A 24 -2.33 -7.70 -3.04
CA VAL A 24 -1.67 -7.89 -1.75
C VAL A 24 -0.73 -9.09 -1.84
N THR A 25 0.54 -8.89 -1.51
CA THR A 25 1.52 -9.97 -1.43
C THR A 25 2.42 -9.81 -0.20
N ASN A 26 2.92 -10.92 0.36
CA ASN A 26 3.80 -10.92 1.53
C ASN A 26 3.22 -10.16 2.73
N LEU A 27 1.95 -10.43 3.05
CA LEU A 27 1.28 -9.86 4.21
C LEU A 27 1.91 -10.34 5.52
N GLN A 28 2.25 -9.39 6.37
CA GLN A 28 2.84 -9.61 7.68
C GLN A 28 2.07 -8.84 8.75
N LEU A 29 1.75 -9.53 9.83
CA LEU A 29 1.16 -8.93 11.03
C LEU A 29 2.28 -8.61 12.01
N ALA A 30 2.20 -7.46 12.64
CA ALA A 30 3.22 -6.98 13.57
C ALA A 30 2.59 -6.16 14.71
N THR A 31 3.43 -5.84 15.69
CA THR A 31 3.15 -4.80 16.68
C THR A 31 4.10 -3.63 16.41
N ASN A 32 3.58 -2.41 16.32
CA ASN A 32 4.41 -1.23 16.12
C ASN A 32 5.18 -0.87 17.41
N ARG A 33 6.04 0.16 17.35
CA ARG A 33 6.85 0.58 18.50
C ARG A 33 6.04 1.10 19.69
N GLU A 34 4.79 1.49 19.46
CA GLU A 34 3.87 1.99 20.47
C GLU A 34 3.01 0.86 21.09
N GLY A 35 3.26 -0.40 20.71
CA GLY A 35 2.51 -1.55 21.23
C GLY A 35 1.18 -1.79 20.51
N GLN A 36 0.88 -1.07 19.43
CA GLN A 36 -0.36 -1.22 18.67
C GLN A 36 -0.23 -2.30 17.60
N SER A 37 -1.30 -3.04 17.32
CA SER A 37 -1.35 -3.92 16.16
C SER A 37 -1.10 -3.13 14.88
N ALA A 38 -0.32 -3.70 13.98
CA ALA A 38 0.00 -3.14 12.68
C ALA A 38 0.12 -4.27 11.66
N TYR A 39 0.11 -3.90 10.39
CA TYR A 39 0.35 -4.83 9.30
C TYR A 39 1.21 -4.16 8.24
N GLY A 40 1.94 -4.99 7.49
CA GLY A 40 2.68 -4.57 6.32
C GLY A 40 2.52 -5.58 5.20
N PHE A 41 2.45 -5.11 3.96
CA PHE A 41 2.46 -5.97 2.78
C PHE A 41 3.12 -5.27 1.59
N LEU A 42 3.37 -6.00 0.51
CA LEU A 42 3.77 -5.46 -0.78
C LEU A 42 2.54 -5.39 -1.68
N LEU A 43 2.20 -4.18 -2.13
CA LEU A 43 1.18 -3.97 -3.14
C LEU A 43 1.82 -4.10 -4.52
N LYS A 44 1.38 -5.08 -5.31
CA LYS A 44 1.94 -5.42 -6.62
C LYS A 44 0.99 -5.04 -7.74
N ALA A 45 1.51 -4.41 -8.79
CA ALA A 45 0.79 -4.18 -10.05
C ALA A 45 1.76 -4.17 -11.24
N SER A 46 1.25 -3.88 -12.44
CA SER A 46 2.01 -3.88 -13.71
C SER A 46 3.24 -2.95 -13.72
N GLY A 47 3.34 -2.00 -12.79
CA GLY A 47 4.48 -1.07 -12.66
C GLY A 47 5.53 -1.45 -11.61
N GLY A 48 5.33 -2.53 -10.85
CA GLY A 48 6.24 -2.95 -9.78
C GLY A 48 5.54 -3.14 -8.44
N THR A 49 6.30 -2.95 -7.35
CA THR A 49 5.80 -3.12 -5.99
C THR A 49 6.04 -1.89 -5.13
N VAL A 50 5.11 -1.60 -4.23
CA VAL A 50 5.26 -0.59 -3.18
C VAL A 50 4.97 -1.23 -1.82
N LYS A 51 5.73 -0.86 -0.80
CA LYS A 51 5.45 -1.32 0.55
C LYS A 51 4.26 -0.57 1.11
N VAL A 52 3.32 -1.25 1.75
CA VAL A 52 2.18 -0.64 2.43
C VAL A 52 2.28 -0.98 3.91
N ILE A 53 2.12 0.02 4.77
CA ILE A 53 2.07 -0.13 6.23
C ILE A 53 0.78 0.48 6.74
N GLY A 54 0.02 -0.26 7.53
CA GLY A 54 -1.18 0.24 8.19
C GLY A 54 -1.22 -0.11 9.68
N LEU A 55 -2.01 0.65 10.43
CA LEU A 55 -2.27 0.42 11.85
C LEU A 55 -3.59 -0.34 12.04
N GLY A 56 -3.70 -1.04 13.17
CA GLY A 56 -4.86 -1.85 13.52
C GLY A 56 -4.86 -3.24 12.89
N ARG A 57 -6.06 -3.82 12.78
CA ARG A 57 -6.28 -5.13 12.14
C ARG A 57 -6.54 -4.94 10.66
N THR A 58 -5.88 -5.73 9.84
CA THR A 58 -6.21 -5.82 8.42
C THR A 58 -7.38 -6.78 8.19
N ILE A 59 -8.17 -6.52 7.15
CA ILE A 59 -9.24 -7.40 6.67
C ILE A 59 -8.89 -8.09 5.35
N VAL A 60 -7.71 -7.81 4.79
CA VAL A 60 -7.26 -8.32 3.49
C VAL A 60 -6.28 -9.46 3.62
N ARG A 61 -6.12 -10.25 2.55
CA ARG A 61 -5.24 -11.43 2.51
C ARG A 61 -4.33 -11.41 1.29
N ASP A 62 -3.25 -12.17 1.32
CA ASP A 62 -2.40 -12.38 0.13
C ASP A 62 -3.22 -12.92 -1.05
N GLY A 63 -2.94 -12.40 -2.24
CA GLY A 63 -3.65 -12.68 -3.49
C GLY A 63 -4.92 -11.84 -3.70
N GLU A 64 -5.36 -11.05 -2.71
CA GLU A 64 -6.52 -10.17 -2.88
C GLU A 64 -6.15 -8.90 -3.64
N GLN A 65 -7.04 -8.50 -4.55
CA GLN A 65 -6.99 -7.18 -5.18
C GLN A 65 -7.62 -6.13 -4.27
N VAL A 66 -6.89 -5.05 -4.02
CA VAL A 66 -7.29 -3.98 -3.09
C VAL A 66 -7.08 -2.59 -3.68
N VAL A 67 -7.77 -1.60 -3.11
CA VAL A 67 -7.44 -0.18 -3.20
C VAL A 67 -6.85 0.26 -1.86
N VAL A 68 -5.70 0.91 -1.92
CA VAL A 68 -5.00 1.50 -0.79
C VAL A 68 -5.05 3.02 -0.93
N GLU A 69 -5.55 3.68 0.10
CA GLU A 69 -5.51 5.12 0.28
C GLU A 69 -4.57 5.46 1.45
N GLY A 70 -3.75 6.47 1.28
CA GLY A 70 -2.83 6.92 2.32
C GLY A 70 -1.78 7.90 1.84
N ILE A 71 -0.72 8.07 2.63
CA ILE A 71 0.39 8.97 2.31
C ILE A 71 1.56 8.19 1.74
N PHE A 72 1.96 8.53 0.52
CA PHE A 72 3.16 8.00 -0.11
C PHE A 72 4.41 8.67 0.45
N ASN A 73 5.45 7.90 0.72
CA ASN A 73 6.73 8.36 1.23
C ASN A 73 7.86 7.71 0.42
N ARG A 74 8.81 8.54 0.01
CA ARG A 74 10.06 8.12 -0.62
C ARG A 74 11.18 8.19 0.40
N LEU A 75 11.48 7.07 1.04
CA LEU A 75 12.45 7.00 2.14
C LEU A 75 13.85 6.69 1.62
N ARG A 76 14.83 7.56 1.91
CA ARG A 76 16.25 7.26 1.71
C ARG A 76 16.77 6.46 2.90
N GLN A 77 17.34 5.28 2.68
CA GLN A 77 18.06 4.58 3.73
C GLN A 77 19.45 5.19 3.91
N GLY A 78 19.77 5.66 5.13
CA GLY A 78 20.96 6.45 5.46
C GLY A 78 22.24 6.01 4.73
N GLY A 79 22.82 6.93 3.96
CA GLY A 79 24.10 6.77 3.27
C GLY A 79 24.12 5.85 2.04
N ARG A 80 23.02 5.14 1.72
CA ARG A 80 22.92 4.28 0.54
C ARG A 80 21.91 4.84 -0.45
N ALA A 81 22.13 4.60 -1.74
CA ALA A 81 21.20 4.98 -2.82
C ALA A 81 19.87 4.20 -2.81
N VAL A 82 19.65 3.31 -1.82
CA VAL A 82 18.42 2.52 -1.72
C VAL A 82 17.29 3.42 -1.24
N VAL A 83 16.35 3.63 -2.15
CA VAL A 83 15.10 4.34 -1.90
C VAL A 83 14.01 3.31 -1.69
N LEU A 84 13.35 3.38 -0.54
CA LEU A 84 12.15 2.59 -0.25
C LEU A 84 10.91 3.45 -0.51
N ASN A 85 10.05 2.98 -1.41
CA ASN A 85 8.73 3.55 -1.63
C ASN A 85 7.75 2.88 -0.67
N GLU A 86 7.10 3.67 0.19
CA GLU A 86 6.17 3.20 1.21
C GLU A 86 4.88 4.02 1.19
N ILE A 87 3.73 3.37 1.30
CA ILE A 87 2.45 4.01 1.58
C ILE A 87 2.10 3.73 3.04
N LYS A 88 1.92 4.79 3.82
CA LYS A 88 1.27 4.70 5.13
C LYS A 88 -0.22 4.76 4.88
N ALA A 89 -0.89 3.62 5.03
CA ALA A 89 -2.30 3.46 4.68
C ALA A 89 -3.21 4.05 5.76
N ASP A 90 -4.14 4.89 5.31
CA ASP A 90 -5.29 5.34 6.09
C ASP A 90 -6.47 4.38 5.89
N LEU A 91 -6.60 3.81 4.68
CA LEU A 91 -7.66 2.88 4.33
C LEU A 91 -7.19 1.82 3.33
N VAL A 92 -7.58 0.56 3.57
CA VAL A 92 -7.36 -0.57 2.64
C VAL A 92 -8.68 -1.28 2.43
N ARG A 93 -9.12 -1.41 1.17
CA ARG A 93 -10.40 -2.04 0.82
C ARG A 93 -10.23 -3.09 -0.28
N PRO A 94 -10.79 -4.30 -0.13
CA PRO A 94 -10.89 -5.25 -1.23
C PRO A 94 -11.68 -4.65 -2.41
N LEU A 95 -11.14 -4.77 -3.63
CA LEU A 95 -11.85 -4.38 -4.85
C LEU A 95 -13.17 -5.13 -5.01
N ALA A 96 -13.20 -6.41 -4.60
CA ALA A 96 -14.42 -7.23 -4.64
C ALA A 96 -15.59 -6.64 -3.82
N ARG A 97 -15.31 -5.77 -2.84
CA ARG A 97 -16.35 -5.07 -2.05
C ARG A 97 -16.75 -3.70 -2.62
N LEU A 98 -16.06 -3.24 -3.67
CA LEU A 98 -16.38 -1.97 -4.36
C LEU A 98 -17.30 -2.18 -5.57
N THR A 99 -17.46 -3.43 -6.03
CA THR A 99 -18.54 -3.85 -6.93
C THR A 99 -19.64 -4.55 -6.11
N PRO A 100 -20.61 -3.82 -5.54
CA PRO A 100 -21.86 -4.43 -5.13
C PRO A 100 -22.64 -4.80 -6.39
N ASP A 101 -22.97 -6.09 -6.52
CA ASP A 101 -24.11 -6.62 -7.26
C ASP A 101 -24.47 -5.96 -8.61
N LEU A 102 -23.86 -6.46 -9.70
CA LEU A 102 -24.46 -6.43 -11.03
C LEU A 102 -24.87 -7.85 -11.44
N VAL A 103 -25.74 -8.48 -10.66
CA VAL A 103 -26.58 -9.60 -11.14
C VAL A 103 -27.94 -9.43 -10.46
N GLY A 104 -28.85 -8.74 -11.16
CA GLY A 104 -30.29 -8.82 -10.95
C GLY A 104 -30.91 -9.74 -11.98
#